data_AF-A0AAW0RZU2-F1
#
_entry.id   AF-A0AAW0RZU2-F1
#
_cell.length_a   1.000
_cell.length_b   1.000
_cell.length_c   1.000
_cell.angle_alpha   90.00
_cell.angle_beta   90.00
_cell.angle_gamma   90.00
#
_symmetry.space_group_name_H-M   'P 1'
#
loop_
_entity.id
_entity.type
_entity.pdbx_description
1 polymer ?
#
loop_
_entity_poly.entity_id
_entity_poly.type
_entity_poly.pdbx_seq_one_letter_code
_entity_poly.pdbx_strand_id
1 'polypeptide(L)'
;MNHSSLHEYIISSFLNNQRPPTAKEIASHFGSDVAMARHRLQALADYHGVVLHPKSDEVWVAHPFSASPTTCIVSSDHGKWWGNCAWCSLGVMQLVGGNATLHTRIGAIGDEVSVTARNGQLVDTDFVIHFPVPMHNAWDNVIYTCSVQLLFRNEAEVDEWCATRGIPKGDVRPINQIWNFATEWYGRHADRDWTKWSLSEATEIFHRHQLTGPIWAIDANAGRF
;
A
#
# COMPACT_ATOMS: atom_id res chain seq x y z
N MET A 1 3.07 -5.41 -24.00
CA MET A 1 2.89 -5.02 -22.59
C MET A 1 2.01 -6.05 -21.90
N ASN A 2 2.53 -6.71 -20.85
CA ASN A 2 1.79 -7.60 -19.95
C ASN A 2 1.64 -6.94 -18.56
N HIS A 3 0.93 -7.59 -17.63
CA HIS A 3 0.72 -7.05 -16.28
C HIS A 3 2.01 -6.69 -15.56
N SER A 4 3.01 -7.58 -15.62
CA SER A 4 4.29 -7.41 -14.94
C SER A 4 5.05 -6.18 -15.46
N SER A 5 5.25 -6.09 -16.79
CA SER A 5 5.93 -4.94 -17.42
C SER A 5 5.22 -3.61 -17.21
N LEU A 6 3.86 -3.61 -17.18
CA LEU A 6 3.09 -2.40 -16.93
C LEU A 6 3.18 -1.98 -15.46
N HIS A 7 3.04 -2.94 -14.54
CA HIS A 7 3.16 -2.68 -13.10
C HIS A 7 4.56 -2.14 -12.76
N GLU A 8 5.62 -2.78 -13.24
CA GLU A 8 6.99 -2.31 -13.05
C GLU A 8 7.17 -0.88 -13.57
N TYR A 9 6.70 -0.57 -14.78
CA TYR A 9 6.78 0.79 -15.31
C TYR A 9 6.04 1.82 -14.45
N ILE A 10 4.89 1.45 -13.89
CA ILE A 10 4.12 2.33 -12.98
C ILE A 10 4.90 2.57 -11.67
N ILE A 11 5.40 1.51 -11.03
CA ILE A 11 6.18 1.60 -9.79
C ILE A 11 7.48 2.37 -10.01
N SER A 12 8.20 2.10 -11.10
CA SER A 12 9.39 2.84 -11.51
C SER A 12 9.10 4.31 -11.78
N SER A 13 7.94 4.66 -12.33
CA SER A 13 7.54 6.07 -12.46
C SER A 13 7.31 6.72 -11.10
N PHE A 14 6.69 6.03 -10.13
CA PHE A 14 6.59 6.58 -8.78
C PHE A 14 7.97 6.83 -8.18
N LEU A 15 8.88 5.87 -8.25
CA LEU A 15 10.23 6.00 -7.69
C LEU A 15 11.02 7.15 -8.34
N ASN A 16 10.94 7.29 -9.67
CA ASN A 16 11.75 8.27 -10.40
C ASN A 16 11.09 9.66 -10.53
N ASN A 17 9.76 9.70 -10.66
CA ASN A 17 9.00 10.92 -10.98
C ASN A 17 8.06 11.37 -9.85
N GLN A 18 7.98 10.61 -8.75
CA GLN A 18 7.09 10.86 -7.61
C GLN A 18 5.59 10.86 -7.97
N ARG A 19 5.22 10.25 -9.12
CA ARG A 19 3.85 10.10 -9.63
C ARG A 19 3.71 8.91 -10.58
N PRO A 20 2.50 8.37 -10.81
CA PRO A 20 2.32 7.36 -11.85
C PRO A 20 2.48 7.99 -13.25
N PRO A 21 2.73 7.17 -14.28
CA PRO A 21 2.65 7.63 -15.66
C PRO A 21 1.18 7.80 -16.05
N THR A 22 0.90 8.80 -16.89
CA THR A 22 -0.41 8.95 -17.53
C THR A 22 -0.64 7.85 -18.56
N ALA A 23 -1.89 7.59 -18.94
CA ALA A 23 -2.21 6.67 -20.04
C ALA A 23 -1.48 7.02 -21.35
N LYS A 24 -1.22 8.32 -21.62
CA LYS A 24 -0.44 8.77 -22.78
C LYS A 24 1.05 8.43 -22.68
N GLU A 25 1.64 8.56 -21.49
CA GLU A 25 3.04 8.20 -21.23
C GLU A 25 3.22 6.68 -21.35
N ILE A 26 2.28 5.88 -20.82
CA ILE A 26 2.24 4.42 -21.00
C ILE A 26 2.17 4.06 -22.49
N ALA A 27 1.22 4.65 -23.23
CA ALA A 27 1.06 4.41 -24.66
C ALA A 27 2.39 4.66 -25.42
N SER A 28 3.01 5.81 -25.13
CA SER A 28 4.29 6.21 -25.74
C SER A 28 5.43 5.26 -25.39
N HIS A 29 5.55 4.87 -24.11
CA HIS A 29 6.60 3.97 -23.64
C HIS A 29 6.54 2.59 -24.30
N PHE A 30 5.33 2.06 -24.48
CA PHE A 30 5.12 0.72 -25.04
C PHE A 30 4.86 0.69 -26.55
N GLY A 31 4.97 1.84 -27.24
CA GLY A 31 4.73 1.93 -28.69
C GLY A 31 3.30 1.54 -29.09
N SER A 32 2.32 1.92 -28.29
CA SER A 32 0.89 1.62 -28.48
C SER A 32 0.05 2.89 -28.49
N ASP A 33 -1.24 2.79 -28.82
CA ASP A 33 -2.16 3.91 -28.68
C ASP A 33 -2.72 4.03 -27.24
N VAL A 34 -3.35 5.18 -26.95
CA VAL A 34 -3.90 5.47 -25.62
C VAL A 34 -5.07 4.56 -25.26
N ALA A 35 -5.84 4.08 -26.24
CA ALA A 35 -6.96 3.17 -25.99
C ALA A 35 -6.46 1.80 -25.51
N MET A 36 -5.40 1.28 -26.14
CA MET A 36 -4.71 0.07 -25.72
C MET A 36 -4.08 0.24 -24.34
N ALA A 37 -3.44 1.38 -24.05
CA ALA A 37 -2.89 1.66 -22.72
C ALA A 37 -3.98 1.61 -21.63
N ARG A 38 -5.14 2.25 -21.85
CA ARG A 38 -6.28 2.18 -20.93
C ARG A 38 -6.84 0.78 -20.77
N HIS A 39 -7.02 0.05 -21.87
CA HIS A 39 -7.49 -1.33 -21.83
C HIS A 39 -6.56 -2.23 -21.00
N ARG A 40 -5.25 -2.01 -21.08
CA ARG A 40 -4.25 -2.76 -20.31
C ARG A 40 -4.18 -2.32 -18.84
N LEU A 41 -4.43 -1.05 -18.54
CA LEU A 41 -4.63 -0.58 -17.17
C LEU A 41 -5.86 -1.22 -16.54
N GLN A 42 -6.97 -1.31 -17.26
CA GLN A 42 -8.20 -1.97 -16.80
C GLN A 42 -7.94 -3.46 -16.50
N ALA A 43 -7.27 -4.17 -17.42
CA ALA A 43 -6.88 -5.56 -17.18
C ALA A 43 -5.93 -5.72 -15.96
N LEU A 44 -5.04 -4.76 -15.73
CA LEU A 44 -4.18 -4.75 -14.53
C LEU A 44 -4.98 -4.44 -13.25
N ALA A 45 -6.03 -3.64 -13.35
CA ALA A 45 -6.93 -3.34 -12.24
C ALA A 45 -7.79 -4.56 -11.86
N ASP A 46 -8.34 -5.27 -12.85
CA ASP A 46 -9.04 -6.56 -12.65
C ASP A 46 -8.10 -7.62 -12.04
N TYR A 47 -6.80 -7.48 -12.26
CA TYR A 47 -5.74 -8.31 -11.67
C TYR A 47 -5.27 -7.81 -10.28
N HIS A 48 -5.92 -6.79 -9.71
CA HIS A 48 -5.57 -6.18 -8.42
C HIS A 48 -4.13 -5.58 -8.38
N GLY A 49 -3.58 -5.22 -9.54
CA GLY A 49 -2.27 -4.56 -9.64
C GLY A 49 -2.34 -3.05 -9.44
N VAL A 50 -3.46 -2.43 -9.79
CA VAL A 50 -3.72 -0.99 -9.61
C VAL A 50 -5.19 -0.75 -9.28
N VAL A 51 -5.49 0.42 -8.73
CA VAL A 51 -6.85 0.98 -8.69
C VAL A 51 -6.88 2.16 -9.63
N LEU A 52 -7.89 2.22 -10.48
CA LEU A 52 -8.07 3.30 -11.44
C LEU A 52 -9.07 4.32 -10.93
N HIS A 53 -8.86 5.58 -11.31
CA HIS A 53 -9.85 6.62 -11.08
C HIS A 53 -11.07 6.35 -11.99
N PRO A 54 -12.29 6.24 -11.44
CA PRO A 54 -13.44 5.62 -12.11
C PRO A 54 -13.96 6.35 -13.35
N LYS A 55 -13.48 7.58 -13.62
CA LYS A 55 -13.89 8.37 -14.79
C LYS A 55 -12.80 8.55 -15.84
N SER A 56 -11.53 8.44 -15.46
CA SER A 56 -10.41 8.79 -16.34
C SER A 56 -9.56 7.59 -16.74
N ASP A 57 -9.70 6.46 -16.03
CA ASP A 57 -8.85 5.29 -16.13
C ASP A 57 -7.36 5.59 -15.86
N GLU A 58 -7.07 6.71 -15.19
CA GLU A 58 -5.72 7.02 -14.72
C GLU A 58 -5.46 6.25 -13.42
N VAL A 59 -4.19 5.91 -13.18
CA VAL A 59 -3.78 5.23 -11.94
C VAL A 59 -4.10 6.12 -10.75
N TRP A 60 -4.93 5.62 -9.84
CA TRP A 60 -5.27 6.27 -8.57
C TRP A 60 -4.44 5.69 -7.42
N VAL A 61 -4.28 4.37 -7.41
CA VAL A 61 -3.43 3.64 -6.46
C VAL A 61 -2.62 2.60 -7.23
N ALA A 62 -1.32 2.54 -6.97
CA ALA A 62 -0.50 1.38 -7.31
C ALA A 62 0.27 1.04 -6.04
N HIS A 63 -0.25 0.08 -5.27
CA HIS A 63 0.27 -0.21 -3.95
C HIS A 63 1.79 -0.43 -4.01
N PRO A 64 2.57 0.15 -3.09
CA PRO A 64 2.11 0.90 -1.91
C PRO A 64 1.86 2.41 -2.13
N PHE A 65 2.03 2.95 -3.33
CA PHE A 65 1.93 4.38 -3.63
C PHE A 65 0.50 4.87 -3.87
N SER A 66 0.24 6.11 -3.46
CA SER A 66 -0.96 6.87 -3.83
C SER A 66 -0.65 7.90 -4.92
N ALA A 67 -1.52 8.02 -5.91
CA ALA A 67 -1.46 9.12 -6.89
C ALA A 67 -2.18 10.38 -6.42
N SER A 68 -2.95 10.29 -5.32
CA SER A 68 -3.66 11.41 -4.70
C SER A 68 -3.07 11.77 -3.34
N PRO A 69 -3.14 13.04 -2.91
CA PRO A 69 -2.64 13.44 -1.60
C PRO A 69 -3.26 12.66 -0.44
N THR A 70 -2.43 12.27 0.52
CA THR A 70 -2.86 11.62 1.78
C THR A 70 -2.19 12.28 2.98
N THR A 71 -2.63 11.93 4.19
CA THR A 71 -1.95 12.30 5.45
C THR A 71 -0.65 11.51 5.69
N CYS A 72 -0.27 10.62 4.79
CA CYS A 72 0.87 9.73 4.92
C CYS A 72 1.94 10.11 3.91
N ILE A 73 2.87 10.96 4.33
CA ILE A 73 3.93 11.49 3.47
C ILE A 73 5.23 10.76 3.78
N VAL A 74 5.75 10.01 2.82
CA VAL A 74 7.07 9.38 2.93
C VAL A 74 8.10 10.27 2.24
N SER A 75 9.18 10.59 2.94
CA SER A 75 10.29 11.40 2.42
C SER A 75 11.60 10.64 2.51
N SER A 76 12.49 10.88 1.55
CA SER A 76 13.90 10.49 1.58
C SER A 76 14.77 11.61 0.98
N ASP A 77 16.07 11.37 0.86
CA ASP A 77 17.00 12.29 0.19
C ASP A 77 16.68 12.48 -1.31
N HIS A 78 15.89 11.57 -1.89
CA HIS A 78 15.61 11.53 -3.34
C HIS A 78 14.22 12.03 -3.73
N GLY A 79 13.32 12.22 -2.77
CA GLY A 79 11.96 12.65 -3.09
C GLY A 79 10.97 12.54 -1.94
N LYS A 80 9.71 12.83 -2.28
CA LYS A 80 8.56 12.67 -1.41
C LYS A 80 7.45 11.94 -2.15
N TRP A 81 6.77 11.05 -1.45
CA TRP A 81 5.71 10.23 -1.98
C TRP A 81 4.56 10.17 -1.00
N TRP A 82 3.37 9.87 -1.50
CA TRP A 82 2.23 9.52 -0.65
C TRP A 82 2.10 8.01 -0.56
N GLY A 83 2.00 7.50 0.67
CA GLY A 83 1.46 6.18 0.94
C GLY A 83 -0.07 6.27 1.08
N ASN A 84 -0.80 5.21 0.73
CA ASN A 84 -2.26 5.23 0.88
C ASN A 84 -2.72 5.16 2.35
N CYS A 85 -1.92 4.53 3.20
CA CYS A 85 -2.19 4.30 4.62
C CYS A 85 -0.88 4.11 5.39
N ALA A 86 -0.96 3.86 6.71
CA ALA A 86 0.23 3.61 7.53
C ALA A 86 1.02 2.38 7.03
N TRP A 87 0.34 1.26 6.73
CA TRP A 87 0.98 0.04 6.22
C TRP A 87 1.62 0.25 4.83
N CYS A 88 0.89 0.85 3.90
CA CYS A 88 1.43 1.21 2.58
C CYS A 88 2.68 2.09 2.71
N SER A 89 2.67 3.05 3.62
CA SER A 89 3.81 3.94 3.80
C SER A 89 5.09 3.21 4.19
N LEU A 90 4.99 2.14 5.00
CA LEU A 90 6.14 1.27 5.29
C LEU A 90 6.63 0.56 4.02
N GLY A 91 5.73 0.13 3.14
CA GLY A 91 6.06 -0.41 1.82
C GLY A 91 6.77 0.60 0.91
N VAL A 92 6.32 1.86 0.90
CA VAL A 92 7.00 2.93 0.15
C VAL A 92 8.41 3.14 0.69
N MET A 93 8.59 3.20 2.02
CA MET A 93 9.91 3.32 2.66
C MET A 93 10.85 2.17 2.26
N GLN A 94 10.34 0.94 2.14
CA GLN A 94 11.10 -0.22 1.69
C GLN A 94 11.57 -0.09 0.22
N LEU A 95 10.66 0.31 -0.67
CA LEU A 95 10.99 0.45 -2.10
C LEU A 95 11.93 1.62 -2.39
N VAL A 96 11.80 2.72 -1.64
CA VAL A 96 12.72 3.87 -1.73
C VAL A 96 14.09 3.51 -1.17
N GLY A 97 14.15 2.69 -0.12
CA GLY A 97 15.37 2.22 0.49
C GLY A 97 16.15 3.31 1.24
N GLY A 98 17.33 2.94 1.74
CA GLY A 98 18.22 3.87 2.45
C GLY A 98 17.61 4.43 3.74
N ASN A 99 17.65 5.76 3.86
CA ASN A 99 17.00 6.50 4.95
C ASN A 99 15.67 7.06 4.46
N ALA A 100 14.59 6.72 5.15
CA ALA A 100 13.25 7.18 4.82
C ALA A 100 12.47 7.53 6.08
N THR A 101 11.58 8.51 5.97
CA THR A 101 10.72 8.95 7.07
C THR A 101 9.28 9.06 6.60
N LEU A 102 8.37 8.37 7.28
CA LEU A 102 6.93 8.60 7.21
C LEU A 102 6.56 9.74 8.17
N HIS A 103 5.93 10.78 7.66
CA HIS A 103 5.23 11.79 8.44
C HIS A 103 3.71 11.56 8.33
N THR A 104 3.03 11.46 9.47
CA THR A 104 1.58 11.30 9.53
C THR A 104 0.97 11.82 10.84
N ARG A 105 -0.31 11.58 11.07
CA ARG A 105 -1.02 11.96 12.30
C ARG A 105 -1.59 10.74 13.01
N ILE A 106 -1.52 10.73 14.34
CA ILE A 106 -2.18 9.69 15.15
C ILE A 106 -3.67 9.65 14.84
N GLY A 107 -4.18 8.48 14.44
CA GLY A 107 -5.58 8.30 14.03
C GLY A 107 -6.03 9.28 12.93
N ALA A 108 -5.11 9.71 12.06
CA ALA A 108 -5.29 10.70 10.98
C ALA A 108 -5.75 12.10 11.40
N ILE A 109 -5.89 12.39 12.70
CA ILE A 109 -6.42 13.66 13.20
C ILE A 109 -5.68 14.22 14.42
N GLY A 110 -5.11 13.36 15.26
CA GLY A 110 -4.33 13.72 16.44
C GLY A 110 -2.95 14.28 16.09
N ASP A 111 -2.01 14.21 17.02
CA ASP A 111 -0.69 14.84 16.84
C ASP A 111 0.05 14.34 15.60
N GLU A 112 0.84 15.24 15.01
CA GLU A 112 1.80 14.86 13.98
C GLU A 112 2.92 14.03 14.58
N VAL A 113 3.24 12.93 13.93
CA VAL A 113 4.28 11.99 14.33
C VAL A 113 5.10 11.59 13.12
N SER A 114 6.31 11.11 13.39
CA SER A 114 7.22 10.61 12.37
C SER A 114 7.69 9.20 12.71
N VAL A 115 7.87 8.38 11.69
CA VAL A 115 8.44 7.03 11.79
C VAL A 115 9.60 6.94 10.81
N THR A 116 10.78 6.61 11.33
CA THR A 116 12.04 6.64 10.58
C THR A 116 12.60 5.24 10.39
N ALA A 117 13.06 4.96 9.17
CA ALA A 117 13.95 3.86 8.88
C ALA A 117 15.34 4.41 8.49
N ARG A 118 16.39 3.78 9.01
CA ARG A 118 17.78 4.10 8.67
C ARG A 118 18.48 2.87 8.13
N ASN A 119 19.13 3.00 6.98
CA ASN A 119 19.78 1.89 6.28
C ASN A 119 18.86 0.64 6.16
N GLY A 120 17.59 0.86 5.83
CA GLY A 120 16.59 -0.20 5.70
C GLY A 120 16.12 -0.85 7.02
N GLN A 121 16.49 -0.30 8.17
CA GLN A 121 16.06 -0.77 9.49
C GLN A 121 15.12 0.24 10.14
N LEU A 122 13.96 -0.20 10.63
CA LEU A 122 13.04 0.65 11.37
C LEU A 122 13.64 1.05 12.72
N VAL A 123 13.63 2.34 13.04
CA VAL A 123 14.18 2.88 14.29
C VAL A 123 13.07 3.17 15.30
N ASP A 124 11.95 3.74 14.84
CA ASP A 124 10.83 4.11 15.69
C ASP A 124 9.83 2.93 15.79
N THR A 125 9.90 2.17 16.89
CA THR A 125 9.15 0.91 17.06
C THR A 125 7.97 0.99 18.03
N ASP A 126 7.77 2.14 18.67
CA ASP A 126 6.81 2.32 19.78
C ASP A 126 5.40 2.71 19.29
N PHE A 127 5.02 2.22 18.12
CA PHE A 127 3.72 2.47 17.50
C PHE A 127 2.99 1.17 17.19
N VAL A 128 1.68 1.28 17.00
CA VAL A 128 0.82 0.22 16.48
C VAL A 128 0.09 0.69 15.22
N ILE A 129 -0.26 -0.24 14.34
CA ILE A 129 -1.10 0.00 13.18
C ILE A 129 -2.40 -0.77 13.36
N HIS A 130 -3.52 -0.08 13.12
CA HIS A 130 -4.88 -0.60 13.21
C HIS A 130 -5.37 -1.07 11.83
N PHE A 131 -5.96 -2.26 11.78
CA PHE A 131 -6.54 -2.90 10.60
C PHE A 131 -8.03 -3.24 10.86
N PRO A 132 -8.96 -2.30 10.62
CA PRO A 132 -10.38 -2.50 10.91
C PRO A 132 -11.12 -3.35 9.87
N VAL A 133 -10.62 -3.39 8.63
CA VAL A 133 -11.28 -4.05 7.50
C VAL A 133 -10.70 -5.47 7.33
N PRO A 134 -11.53 -6.53 7.26
CA PRO A 134 -11.05 -7.86 6.92
C PRO A 134 -10.35 -7.87 5.55
N MET A 135 -9.23 -8.58 5.44
CA MET A 135 -8.39 -8.57 4.24
C MET A 135 -9.11 -9.14 3.00
N HIS A 136 -10.10 -10.03 3.17
CA HIS A 136 -10.93 -10.49 2.07
C HIS A 136 -11.87 -9.41 1.51
N ASN A 137 -12.14 -8.33 2.25
CA ASN A 137 -12.90 -7.16 1.80
C ASN A 137 -11.99 -6.00 1.35
N ALA A 138 -10.66 -6.15 1.43
CA ALA A 138 -9.75 -5.02 1.19
C ALA A 138 -9.96 -4.38 -0.20
N TRP A 139 -10.26 -5.21 -1.20
CA TRP A 139 -10.50 -4.81 -2.59
C TRP A 139 -11.93 -4.38 -2.91
N ASP A 140 -12.90 -4.62 -2.02
CA ASP A 140 -14.28 -4.13 -2.21
C ASP A 140 -14.29 -2.59 -2.29
N ASN A 141 -13.40 -1.94 -1.52
CA ASN A 141 -13.14 -0.51 -1.60
C ASN A 141 -11.75 -0.18 -1.02
N VAL A 142 -10.71 -0.26 -1.87
CA VAL A 142 -9.32 0.05 -1.49
C VAL A 142 -9.18 1.44 -0.85
N ILE A 143 -9.88 2.44 -1.41
CA ILE A 143 -9.78 3.82 -0.92
C ILE A 143 -10.28 3.90 0.53
N TYR A 144 -11.43 3.29 0.82
CA TYR A 144 -11.93 3.22 2.20
C TYR A 144 -11.00 2.40 3.08
N THR A 145 -10.63 1.18 2.68
CA THR A 145 -9.74 0.28 3.43
C THR A 145 -8.46 1.00 3.88
N CYS A 146 -7.76 1.65 2.94
CA CYS A 146 -6.55 2.38 3.27
C CYS A 146 -6.81 3.61 4.14
N SER A 147 -7.91 4.34 3.93
CA SER A 147 -8.23 5.54 4.72
C SER A 147 -8.42 5.29 6.22
N VAL A 148 -8.70 4.04 6.62
CA VAL A 148 -8.90 3.65 8.04
C VAL A 148 -7.80 2.71 8.58
N GLN A 149 -6.75 2.45 7.82
CA GLN A 149 -5.55 1.72 8.28
C GLN A 149 -4.51 2.70 8.82
N LEU A 150 -4.64 3.04 10.10
CA LEU A 150 -3.99 4.21 10.70
C LEU A 150 -2.95 3.84 11.77
N LEU A 151 -2.06 4.79 12.04
CA LEU A 151 -1.01 4.70 13.05
C LEU A 151 -1.49 5.25 14.40
N PHE A 152 -1.13 4.59 15.49
CA PHE A 152 -1.42 4.98 16.87
C PHE A 152 -0.22 4.71 17.77
N ARG A 153 -0.15 5.35 18.95
CA ARG A 153 0.93 5.09 19.92
C ARG A 153 0.76 3.77 20.63
N ASN A 154 -0.48 3.36 20.87
CA ASN A 154 -0.81 2.12 21.57
C ASN A 154 -2.25 1.70 21.27
N GLU A 155 -2.61 0.51 21.72
CA GLU A 155 -3.93 -0.08 21.49
C GLU A 155 -5.07 0.67 22.21
N ALA A 156 -4.80 1.34 23.34
CA ALA A 156 -5.82 2.12 24.05
C ALA A 156 -6.28 3.35 23.25
N GLU A 157 -5.36 4.02 22.53
CA GLU A 157 -5.74 5.08 21.59
C GLU A 157 -6.58 4.53 20.42
N VAL A 158 -6.32 3.29 19.98
CA VAL A 158 -7.18 2.64 18.96
C VAL A 158 -8.58 2.40 19.51
N ASP A 159 -8.71 1.89 20.73
CA ASP A 159 -10.00 1.66 21.39
C ASP A 159 -10.84 2.93 21.49
N GLU A 160 -10.24 4.02 21.99
CA GLU A 160 -10.90 5.32 22.10
C GLU A 160 -11.31 5.88 20.73
N TRP A 161 -10.42 5.79 19.75
CA TRP A 161 -10.70 6.25 18.39
C TRP A 161 -11.84 5.46 17.75
N CYS A 162 -11.85 4.13 17.90
CA CYS A 162 -12.91 3.25 17.39
C CYS A 162 -14.26 3.59 18.02
N ALA A 163 -14.31 3.74 19.35
CA ALA A 163 -15.52 4.12 20.08
C ALA A 163 -16.05 5.50 19.65
N THR A 164 -15.15 6.48 19.47
CA THR A 164 -15.51 7.86 19.12
C THR A 164 -15.93 8.01 17.65
N ARG A 165 -15.30 7.26 16.75
CA ARG A 165 -15.54 7.36 15.30
C ARG A 165 -16.58 6.37 14.78
N GLY A 166 -17.01 5.41 15.61
CA GLY A 166 -17.96 4.38 15.21
C GLY A 166 -17.38 3.38 14.21
N ILE A 167 -16.07 3.12 14.30
CA ILE A 167 -15.36 2.14 13.46
C ILE A 167 -15.05 0.92 14.32
N PRO A 168 -15.36 -0.31 13.87
CA PRO A 168 -14.97 -1.52 14.59
C PRO A 168 -13.44 -1.66 14.72
N LYS A 169 -12.97 -2.13 15.87
CA LYS A 169 -11.52 -2.23 16.22
C LYS A 169 -10.68 -3.13 15.33
N GLY A 170 -11.28 -4.09 14.62
CA GLY A 170 -10.53 -5.10 13.86
C GLY A 170 -9.31 -5.65 14.60
N ASP A 171 -8.14 -5.56 13.97
CA ASP A 171 -6.87 -6.07 14.50
C ASP A 171 -5.86 -4.93 14.69
N VAL A 172 -5.01 -5.04 15.72
CA VAL A 172 -4.01 -4.03 16.06
C VAL A 172 -2.65 -4.73 16.17
N ARG A 173 -1.65 -4.21 15.45
CA ARG A 173 -0.33 -4.85 15.37
C ARG A 173 0.81 -3.88 15.66
N PRO A 174 1.85 -4.32 16.39
CA PRO A 174 3.09 -3.56 16.55
C PRO A 174 3.69 -3.17 15.19
N ILE A 175 4.17 -1.93 15.08
CA ILE A 175 4.71 -1.40 13.82
C ILE A 175 5.91 -2.20 13.31
N ASN A 176 6.75 -2.74 14.21
CA ASN A 176 7.89 -3.57 13.84
C ASN A 176 7.48 -4.89 13.17
N GLN A 177 6.36 -5.50 13.61
CA GLN A 177 5.77 -6.66 12.95
C GLN A 177 5.28 -6.30 11.55
N ILE A 178 4.58 -5.17 11.42
CA ILE A 178 4.06 -4.71 10.12
C ILE A 178 5.17 -4.24 9.18
N TRP A 179 6.29 -3.74 9.70
CA TRP A 179 7.48 -3.43 8.90
C TRP A 179 8.07 -4.67 8.25
N ASN A 180 8.23 -5.76 9.00
CA ASN A 180 8.71 -7.03 8.46
C ASN A 180 7.74 -7.58 7.41
N PHE A 181 6.43 -7.49 7.68
CA PHE A 181 5.40 -7.88 6.72
C PHE A 181 5.45 -7.03 5.45
N ALA A 182 5.55 -5.69 5.57
CA ALA A 182 5.66 -4.79 4.44
C ALA A 182 6.90 -5.05 3.58
N THR A 183 8.02 -5.42 4.20
CA THR A 183 9.25 -5.82 3.51
C THR A 183 9.00 -6.99 2.55
N GLU A 184 8.36 -8.06 3.03
CA GLU A 184 8.05 -9.23 2.18
C GLU A 184 6.94 -8.94 1.18
N TRP A 185 5.89 -8.26 1.63
CA TRP A 185 4.69 -8.02 0.84
C TRP A 185 4.95 -7.07 -0.33
N TYR A 186 5.69 -5.98 -0.10
CA TYR A 186 5.94 -4.93 -1.11
C TYR A 186 7.34 -4.99 -1.74
N GLY A 187 8.32 -5.63 -1.12
CA GLY A 187 9.73 -5.48 -1.49
C GLY A 187 10.08 -5.83 -2.94
N ARG A 188 9.25 -6.64 -3.61
CA ARG A 188 9.42 -7.03 -5.01
C ARG A 188 8.50 -6.30 -6.00
N HIS A 189 7.80 -5.23 -5.59
CA HIS A 189 6.84 -4.53 -6.45
C HIS A 189 7.49 -3.78 -7.63
N ALA A 190 8.78 -3.47 -7.55
CA ALA A 190 9.55 -2.88 -8.64
C ALA A 190 10.22 -3.91 -9.56
N ASP A 191 9.99 -5.22 -9.34
CA ASP A 191 10.63 -6.26 -10.13
C ASP A 191 9.96 -6.41 -11.50
N ARG A 192 10.76 -6.68 -12.54
CA ARG A 192 10.28 -6.89 -13.92
C ARG A 192 9.48 -8.16 -14.13
N ASP A 193 9.60 -9.12 -13.21
CA ASP A 193 8.85 -10.37 -13.16
C ASP A 193 7.77 -10.34 -12.06
N TRP A 194 7.40 -9.15 -11.57
CA TRP A 194 6.33 -8.98 -10.59
C TRP A 194 5.06 -9.71 -11.01
N THR A 195 4.47 -10.41 -10.04
CA THR A 195 3.13 -10.98 -10.14
C THR A 195 2.37 -10.62 -8.87
N LYS A 196 1.05 -10.51 -9.00
CA LYS A 196 0.20 -10.28 -7.83
C LYS A 196 0.14 -11.58 -7.02
N TRP A 197 0.24 -11.48 -5.71
CA TRP A 197 0.04 -12.62 -4.82
C TRP A 197 -1.28 -13.32 -5.13
N SER A 198 -1.23 -14.65 -5.28
CA SER A 198 -2.42 -15.48 -5.19
C SER A 198 -2.97 -15.45 -3.76
N LEU A 199 -4.25 -15.82 -3.61
CA LEU A 199 -4.85 -15.92 -2.27
C LEU A 199 -4.14 -16.94 -1.38
N SER A 200 -3.61 -18.04 -1.95
CA SER A 200 -2.80 -19.01 -1.20
C SER A 200 -1.46 -18.42 -0.75
N GLU A 201 -0.73 -17.75 -1.64
CA GLU A 201 0.54 -17.09 -1.27
C GLU A 201 0.32 -16.01 -0.22
N ALA A 202 -0.74 -15.20 -0.36
CA ALA A 202 -1.10 -14.18 0.62
C ALA A 202 -1.39 -14.79 2.00
N THR A 203 -2.14 -15.89 2.04
CA THR A 203 -2.44 -16.63 3.29
C THR A 203 -1.15 -17.13 3.95
N GLU A 204 -0.23 -17.69 3.16
CA GLU A 204 1.07 -18.16 3.66
C GLU A 204 1.92 -17.01 4.21
N ILE A 205 1.94 -15.86 3.53
CA ILE A 205 2.66 -14.66 4.02
C ILE A 205 2.05 -14.20 5.34
N PHE A 206 0.72 -14.10 5.45
CA PHE A 206 0.06 -13.70 6.70
C PHE A 206 0.45 -14.64 7.85
N HIS A 207 0.43 -15.95 7.62
CA HIS A 207 0.88 -16.92 8.62
C HIS A 207 2.36 -16.76 9.01
N ARG A 208 3.27 -16.57 8.05
CA ARG A 208 4.71 -16.34 8.31
C ARG A 208 4.93 -15.10 9.20
N HIS A 209 4.12 -14.07 9.00
CA HIS A 209 4.16 -12.83 9.80
C HIS A 209 3.29 -12.86 11.05
N GLN A 210 2.72 -14.02 11.42
CA GLN A 210 1.85 -14.18 12.60
C GLN A 210 0.62 -13.27 12.58
N LEU A 211 0.16 -12.92 11.38
CA LEU A 211 -1.05 -12.16 11.12
C LEU A 211 -2.20 -13.16 11.01
N THR A 212 -2.92 -13.33 12.11
CA THR A 212 -3.94 -14.39 12.27
C THR A 212 -5.23 -13.82 12.85
N GLY A 213 -6.32 -14.57 12.76
CA GLY A 213 -7.64 -14.14 13.23
C GLY A 213 -8.53 -13.62 12.10
N PRO A 214 -9.73 -13.12 12.42
CA PRO A 214 -10.78 -12.85 11.43
C PRO A 214 -10.41 -11.76 10.43
N ILE A 215 -9.53 -10.82 10.80
CA ILE A 215 -9.07 -9.77 9.87
C ILE A 215 -8.16 -10.36 8.78
N TRP A 216 -7.36 -11.36 9.08
CA TRP A 216 -6.39 -11.95 8.14
C TRP A 216 -6.91 -13.22 7.48
N ALA A 217 -8.10 -13.69 7.86
CA ALA A 217 -8.74 -14.84 7.26
C ALA A 217 -9.21 -14.50 5.84
N ILE A 218 -8.59 -15.17 4.86
CA ILE A 218 -8.98 -15.14 3.46
C ILE A 218 -9.18 -16.58 2.97
N ASP A 219 -10.17 -16.81 2.12
CA ASP A 219 -10.37 -18.11 1.51
C ASP A 219 -9.30 -18.35 0.45
N ALA A 220 -8.49 -19.40 0.63
CA ALA A 220 -7.41 -19.76 -0.30
C ALA A 220 -7.90 -20.34 -1.66
N ASN A 221 -9.10 -19.98 -2.08
CA ASN A 221 -9.67 -20.39 -3.37
C ASN A 221 -8.98 -19.66 -4.54
N ALA A 222 -9.28 -20.08 -5.78
CA ALA A 222 -8.62 -19.53 -6.96
C ALA A 222 -8.88 -18.01 -7.12
N GLY A 223 -7.82 -17.21 -7.13
CA GLY A 223 -7.91 -15.76 -7.27
C GLY A 223 -6.57 -15.06 -7.02
N ARG A 224 -6.54 -13.75 -7.24
CA ARG A 224 -5.45 -12.85 -6.83
C ARG A 224 -5.92 -12.05 -5.62
N PHE A 225 -5.00 -11.83 -4.67
CA PHE A 225 -5.29 -11.03 -3.48
C PHE A 225 -5.63 -9.61 -3.87
#